data_AF-A0A2U8FM37-F1
#
_entry.id   AF-A0A2U8FM37-F1
#
_cell.length_a   1.000
_cell.length_b   1.000
_cell.length_c   1.000
_cell.angle_alpha   90.00
_cell.angle_beta   90.00
_cell.angle_gamma   90.00
#
_symmetry.space_group_name_H-M   'P 1'
#
loop_
_entity.id
_entity.type
_entity.pdbx_description
1 polymer ?
#
loop_
_entity_poly.entity_id
_entity_poly.type
_entity_poly.pdbx_seq_one_letter_code
_entity_poly.pdbx_strand_id
1 'polypeptide(L)'
;MSETVSRRARCHPSVAALALACLMGASHAAEIQPLRESFLDAIFSQDSFGASPIDIRFNPGGVIHNADWRTIDLKAWGHVRGSLGALTESAGLAGSPTIPLFYVDGYVERGIPAPSVVGLARVGSAGVTVRADFQADLLPRPAGQWPCPPPDAHIPGCHVPSPAVGPAEIEAHRWRAAAVVAHELGHNLGLMHTLVENNLMDATLQDPAAYALTSLQVSTILSSRFVQTDAWGQRFISITPFAVLGAPVPEPDGWLLVGSALAVVGWRVRRRSQAPARQAERCRARRPSSELGSSATAAAASRAAMGR
;
A
#
# COMPACT_ATOMS: atom_id res chain seq x y z
N MET A 1 -54.38 38.91 26.23
CA MET A 1 -53.84 37.63 25.74
C MET A 1 -52.66 37.96 24.85
N SER A 2 -51.43 37.75 25.33
CA SER A 2 -50.20 38.26 24.72
C SER A 2 -49.30 37.05 24.43
N GLU A 3 -49.13 36.70 23.16
CA GLU A 3 -48.24 35.63 22.71
C GLU A 3 -46.86 36.21 22.35
N THR A 4 -45.91 36.03 23.25
CA THR A 4 -44.47 36.26 23.00
C THR A 4 -43.88 35.05 22.26
N VAL A 5 -43.70 35.18 20.95
CA VAL A 5 -43.02 34.18 20.10
C VAL A 5 -41.50 34.30 20.26
N SER A 6 -40.90 33.38 21.00
CA SER A 6 -39.46 33.23 21.19
C SER A 6 -38.82 32.50 20.00
N ARG A 7 -38.12 33.23 19.13
CA ARG A 7 -37.30 32.64 18.06
C ARG A 7 -35.92 32.26 18.60
N ARG A 8 -35.74 30.98 18.95
CA ARG A 8 -34.41 30.40 19.23
C ARG A 8 -33.64 30.23 17.91
N ALA A 9 -32.49 30.90 17.82
CA ALA A 9 -31.52 30.73 16.74
C ALA A 9 -30.87 29.34 16.85
N ARG A 10 -31.13 28.48 15.87
CA ARG A 10 -30.44 27.18 15.72
C ARG A 10 -29.07 27.43 15.08
N CYS A 11 -28.00 27.30 15.87
CA CYS A 11 -26.65 27.22 15.35
C CYS A 11 -26.45 25.84 14.73
N HIS A 12 -26.10 25.76 13.45
CA HIS A 12 -25.84 24.52 12.72
C HIS A 12 -24.36 24.09 12.86
N PRO A 13 -24.04 22.97 13.55
CA PRO A 13 -22.68 22.47 13.70
C PRO A 13 -22.34 21.45 12.60
N SER A 14 -22.43 21.84 11.31
CA SER A 14 -22.31 20.85 10.21
C SER A 14 -21.17 21.11 9.21
N VAL A 15 -20.33 22.12 9.41
CA VAL A 15 -19.27 22.45 8.42
C VAL A 15 -17.87 22.03 8.88
N ALA A 16 -17.63 21.83 10.18
CA ALA A 16 -16.31 21.44 10.69
C ALA A 16 -15.98 19.95 10.48
N ALA A 17 -16.98 19.07 10.38
CA ALA A 17 -16.75 17.63 10.29
C ALA A 17 -16.30 17.13 8.90
N LEU A 18 -16.55 17.90 7.83
CA LEU A 18 -16.25 17.45 6.45
C LEU A 18 -14.79 17.70 6.04
N ALA A 19 -14.08 18.65 6.67
CA ALA A 19 -12.70 18.97 6.32
C ALA A 19 -11.66 17.98 6.90
N LEU A 20 -12.02 17.23 7.96
CA LEU A 20 -11.11 16.29 8.61
C LEU A 20 -11.04 14.93 7.88
N ALA A 21 -12.04 14.60 7.06
CA ALA A 21 -12.09 13.34 6.32
C ALA A 21 -11.16 13.29 5.08
N CYS A 22 -10.72 14.43 4.55
CA CYS A 22 -9.88 14.48 3.34
C CYS A 22 -8.36 14.40 3.60
N LEU A 23 -7.91 14.44 4.86
CA LEU A 23 -6.48 14.41 5.23
C LEU A 23 -5.95 13.02 5.56
N MET A 24 -6.80 11.99 5.51
CA MET A 24 -6.43 10.59 5.85
C MET A 24 -6.18 9.74 4.60
N GLY A 25 -5.69 10.34 3.51
CA GLY A 25 -5.08 9.61 2.42
C GLY A 25 -3.78 8.96 2.89
N ALA A 26 -3.87 8.03 3.84
CA ALA A 26 -2.79 7.15 4.18
C ALA A 26 -2.43 6.42 2.90
N SER A 27 -1.27 6.77 2.34
CA SER A 27 -0.60 5.96 1.35
C SER A 27 -0.60 4.55 1.93
N HIS A 28 -1.45 3.67 1.42
CA HIS A 28 -1.31 2.26 1.68
C HIS A 28 -0.02 1.90 0.94
N ALA A 29 1.13 2.15 1.59
CA ALA A 29 2.28 1.30 1.36
C ALA A 29 1.72 -0.08 1.66
N ALA A 30 1.35 -0.79 0.58
CA ALA A 30 0.79 -2.12 0.68
C ALA A 30 1.77 -2.86 1.60
N GLU A 31 1.30 -3.19 2.79
CA GLU A 31 2.06 -4.00 3.71
C GLU A 31 2.26 -5.29 2.94
N ILE A 32 3.47 -5.46 2.41
CA ILE A 32 3.85 -6.68 1.73
C ILE A 32 3.69 -7.74 2.80
N GLN A 33 2.60 -8.49 2.74
CA GLN A 33 2.37 -9.59 3.67
C GLN A 33 3.43 -10.62 3.32
N PRO A 34 4.52 -10.74 4.09
CA PRO A 34 5.61 -11.60 3.70
C PRO A 34 5.04 -13.01 3.50
N LEU A 35 5.56 -13.69 2.50
CA LEU A 35 5.27 -15.09 2.28
C LEU A 35 5.46 -15.85 3.61
N ARG A 36 4.57 -16.80 3.96
CA ARG A 36 4.72 -17.51 5.23
C ARG A 36 5.92 -18.45 5.15
N GLU A 37 6.85 -18.34 6.10
CA GLU A 37 8.03 -19.21 6.24
C GLU A 37 7.65 -20.68 6.15
N SER A 38 6.61 -21.07 6.87
CA SER A 38 6.12 -22.45 6.95
C SER A 38 5.82 -23.11 5.60
N PHE A 39 5.45 -22.35 4.57
CA PHE A 39 5.22 -22.92 3.23
C PHE A 39 6.52 -23.23 2.51
N LEU A 40 7.51 -22.34 2.63
CA LEU A 40 8.84 -22.60 2.07
C LEU A 40 9.54 -23.70 2.86
N ASP A 41 9.44 -23.68 4.18
CA ASP A 41 9.96 -24.75 5.04
C ASP A 41 9.46 -26.10 4.59
N ALA A 42 8.15 -26.27 4.40
CA ALA A 42 7.57 -27.53 3.95
C ALA A 42 8.19 -28.06 2.63
N ILE A 43 8.57 -27.17 1.72
CA ILE A 43 9.25 -27.54 0.45
C ILE A 43 10.71 -27.93 0.71
N PHE A 44 11.43 -27.18 1.55
CA PHE A 44 12.85 -27.39 1.86
C PHE A 44 13.11 -28.32 3.06
N SER A 45 12.06 -28.88 3.64
CA SER A 45 12.08 -29.87 4.73
C SER A 45 11.40 -31.18 4.36
N GLN A 46 11.07 -31.40 3.08
CA GLN A 46 10.49 -32.65 2.60
C GLN A 46 11.42 -33.85 2.84
N ASP A 47 10.87 -35.07 2.83
CA ASP A 47 11.59 -36.31 3.15
C ASP A 47 12.86 -36.54 2.32
N SER A 48 12.96 -35.99 1.11
CA SER A 48 14.16 -36.10 0.28
C SER A 48 15.39 -35.40 0.87
N PHE A 49 15.22 -34.50 1.85
CA PHE A 49 16.31 -33.93 2.66
C PHE A 49 16.82 -34.86 3.76
N GLY A 50 16.13 -35.97 4.02
CA GLY A 50 16.48 -36.93 5.06
C GLY A 50 16.63 -36.26 6.43
N ALA A 51 17.75 -36.52 7.11
CA ALA A 51 18.06 -35.92 8.42
C ALA A 51 18.59 -34.47 8.33
N SER A 52 18.48 -33.81 7.18
CA SER A 52 19.06 -32.49 6.93
C SER A 52 18.06 -31.50 6.31
N PRO A 53 16.89 -31.28 6.93
CA PRO A 53 15.95 -30.27 6.46
C PRO A 53 16.59 -28.88 6.51
N ILE A 54 16.14 -27.99 5.64
CA ILE A 54 16.53 -26.58 5.64
C ILE A 54 15.37 -25.74 6.15
N ASP A 55 15.69 -24.87 7.11
CA ASP A 55 14.79 -23.88 7.70
C ASP A 55 14.90 -22.55 6.92
N ILE A 56 13.77 -21.89 6.65
CA ILE A 56 13.70 -20.65 5.91
C ILE A 56 13.44 -19.51 6.89
N ARG A 57 14.37 -18.56 6.94
CA ARG A 57 14.34 -17.45 7.91
C ARG A 57 14.24 -16.13 7.19
N PHE A 58 13.13 -15.42 7.36
CA PHE A 58 13.01 -14.05 6.88
C PHE A 58 13.66 -13.08 7.87
N ASN A 59 14.52 -12.23 7.34
CA ASN A 59 15.00 -11.05 8.03
C ASN A 59 13.97 -9.90 7.91
N PRO A 60 14.11 -8.84 8.72
CA PRO A 60 13.39 -7.60 8.50
C PRO A 60 13.59 -7.09 7.07
N GLY A 61 12.49 -6.82 6.38
CA GLY A 61 12.50 -6.35 5.00
C GLY A 61 12.83 -4.87 4.86
N GLY A 62 12.88 -4.41 3.61
CA GLY A 62 13.13 -3.02 3.26
C GLY A 62 12.31 -2.52 2.08
N VAL A 63 12.55 -1.27 1.71
CA VAL A 63 11.96 -0.63 0.53
C VAL A 63 13.09 -0.05 -0.31
N ILE A 64 13.06 -0.32 -1.61
CA ILE A 64 13.94 0.27 -2.60
C ILE A 64 13.10 1.20 -3.47
N HIS A 65 13.46 2.48 -3.48
CA HIS A 65 12.82 3.48 -4.33
C HIS A 65 13.60 3.63 -5.62
N ASN A 66 13.18 2.92 -6.66
CA ASN A 66 13.76 3.06 -7.99
C ASN A 66 12.72 2.72 -9.08
N ALA A 67 12.30 3.74 -9.83
CA ALA A 67 11.31 3.57 -10.89
C ALA A 67 11.79 2.66 -12.03
N ASP A 68 13.09 2.67 -12.33
CA ASP A 68 13.68 1.89 -13.42
C ASP A 68 13.74 0.39 -13.11
N TRP A 69 13.59 0.01 -11.84
CA TRP A 69 13.66 -1.39 -11.39
C TRP A 69 12.31 -1.99 -11.01
N ARG A 70 11.22 -1.23 -11.15
CA ARG A 70 9.85 -1.76 -10.99
C ARG A 70 9.54 -2.82 -12.05
N THR A 71 10.19 -2.73 -13.20
CA THR A 71 10.02 -3.65 -14.31
C THR A 71 11.38 -4.18 -14.73
N ILE A 72 11.55 -5.50 -14.74
CA ILE A 72 12.80 -6.13 -15.16
C ILE A 72 12.74 -6.45 -16.66
N ASP A 73 13.69 -5.93 -17.43
CA ASP A 73 13.82 -6.23 -18.87
C ASP A 73 14.60 -7.53 -19.11
N LEU A 74 13.92 -8.49 -19.75
CA LEU A 74 14.40 -9.82 -20.12
C LEU A 74 15.12 -9.84 -21.48
N LYS A 75 15.12 -8.73 -22.24
CA LYS A 75 15.62 -8.61 -23.63
C LYS A 75 17.04 -9.12 -23.84
N ALA A 76 17.87 -9.08 -22.80
CA ALA A 76 19.17 -9.72 -22.77
C ALA A 76 19.43 -10.31 -21.38
N TRP A 77 19.85 -11.58 -21.32
CA TRP A 77 20.31 -12.20 -20.08
C TRP A 77 21.40 -11.39 -19.36
N GLY A 78 22.19 -10.61 -20.10
CA GLY A 78 23.13 -9.64 -19.55
C GLY A 78 22.48 -8.51 -18.76
N HIS A 79 21.30 -8.03 -19.18
CA HIS A 79 20.52 -7.04 -18.44
C HIS A 79 19.86 -7.64 -17.21
N VAL A 80 19.31 -8.86 -17.28
CA VAL A 80 18.82 -9.56 -16.07
C VAL A 80 19.92 -9.68 -15.02
N ARG A 81 21.13 -10.09 -15.42
CA ARG A 81 22.29 -10.14 -14.53
C ARG A 81 22.64 -8.76 -13.96
N GLY A 82 22.60 -7.73 -14.79
CA GLY A 82 22.85 -6.35 -14.37
C GLY A 82 21.82 -5.85 -13.36
N SER A 83 20.52 -6.04 -13.63
CA SER A 83 19.42 -5.57 -12.81
C SER A 83 19.35 -6.29 -11.47
N LEU A 84 19.41 -7.64 -11.44
CA LEU A 84 19.42 -8.39 -10.17
C LEU A 84 20.69 -8.09 -9.35
N GLY A 85 21.83 -7.93 -10.02
CA GLY A 85 23.07 -7.51 -9.38
C GLY A 85 22.96 -6.14 -8.74
N ALA A 86 22.45 -5.14 -9.48
CA ALA A 86 22.26 -3.78 -9.01
C ALA A 86 21.22 -3.68 -7.89
N LEU A 87 20.14 -4.46 -7.96
CA LEU A 87 19.16 -4.58 -6.88
C LEU A 87 19.79 -5.17 -5.61
N THR A 88 20.57 -6.24 -5.74
CA THR A 88 21.29 -6.88 -4.62
C THR A 88 22.32 -5.94 -3.99
N GLU A 89 23.04 -5.19 -4.82
CA GLU A 89 23.98 -4.17 -4.35
C GLU A 89 23.26 -3.03 -3.63
N SER A 90 22.14 -2.56 -4.16
CA SER A 90 21.32 -1.50 -3.54
C SER A 90 20.66 -1.94 -2.24
N ALA A 91 20.37 -3.22 -2.10
CA ALA A 91 19.94 -3.83 -0.85
C ALA A 91 21.08 -3.94 0.19
N GLY A 92 22.33 -3.64 -0.18
CA GLY A 92 23.50 -3.81 0.68
C GLY A 92 23.85 -5.28 0.93
N LEU A 93 23.41 -6.19 0.06
CA LEU A 93 23.55 -7.65 0.22
C LEU A 93 24.54 -8.26 -0.79
N ALA A 94 25.30 -7.44 -1.50
CA ALA A 94 26.36 -7.92 -2.38
C ALA A 94 27.39 -8.76 -1.59
N GLY A 95 27.56 -10.02 -2.00
CA GLY A 95 28.47 -10.95 -1.33
C GLY A 95 27.92 -11.61 -0.06
N SER A 96 26.76 -11.18 0.43
CA SER A 96 26.08 -11.80 1.59
C SER A 96 25.61 -13.23 1.27
N PRO A 97 25.59 -14.16 2.25
CA PRO A 97 24.90 -15.44 2.12
C PRO A 97 23.37 -15.30 2.25
N THR A 98 22.86 -14.10 2.54
CA THR A 98 21.43 -13.79 2.54
C THR A 98 20.94 -13.53 1.12
N ILE A 99 19.82 -14.13 0.76
CA ILE A 99 19.19 -13.97 -0.56
C ILE A 99 18.15 -12.85 -0.47
N PRO A 100 18.29 -11.75 -1.25
CA PRO A 100 17.22 -10.77 -1.32
C PRO A 100 16.03 -11.29 -2.14
N LEU A 101 14.82 -11.05 -1.65
CA LEU A 101 13.57 -11.31 -2.37
C LEU A 101 12.94 -9.97 -2.75
N PHE A 102 12.97 -9.61 -4.02
CA PHE A 102 12.44 -8.35 -4.54
C PHE A 102 11.04 -8.52 -5.07
N TYR A 103 10.12 -7.68 -4.62
CA TYR A 103 8.77 -7.57 -5.18
C TYR A 103 8.75 -6.45 -6.21
N VAL A 104 8.59 -6.82 -7.48
CA VAL A 104 8.60 -5.92 -8.65
C VAL A 104 7.20 -5.85 -9.26
N ASP A 105 6.88 -4.82 -10.04
CA ASP A 105 5.56 -4.72 -10.66
C ASP A 105 5.38 -5.69 -11.84
N GLY A 106 6.47 -6.01 -12.53
CA GLY A 106 6.38 -6.82 -13.74
C GLY A 106 7.70 -7.14 -14.40
N TYR A 107 7.57 -7.87 -15.51
CA TYR A 107 8.65 -8.20 -16.42
C TYR A 107 8.29 -7.71 -17.81
N VAL A 108 9.29 -7.31 -18.58
CA VAL A 108 9.14 -7.03 -20.01
C VAL A 108 10.14 -7.87 -20.78
N GLU A 109 9.71 -8.43 -21.90
CA GLU A 109 10.59 -9.10 -22.84
C GLU A 109 10.61 -8.30 -24.14
N ARG A 110 11.79 -7.79 -24.52
CA ARG A 110 11.97 -6.97 -25.74
C ARG A 110 11.06 -5.74 -25.77
N GLY A 111 10.78 -5.17 -24.60
CA GLY A 111 9.89 -4.01 -24.43
C GLY A 111 8.39 -4.35 -24.45
N ILE A 112 8.02 -5.63 -24.52
CA ILE A 112 6.63 -6.10 -24.45
C ILE A 112 6.40 -6.65 -23.04
N PRO A 113 5.29 -6.31 -22.35
CA PRO A 113 4.96 -6.93 -21.07
C PRO A 113 4.97 -8.46 -21.17
N ALA A 114 5.60 -9.13 -20.20
CA ALA A 114 5.69 -10.58 -20.10
C ALA A 114 4.85 -11.11 -18.93
N PRO A 115 3.50 -11.08 -19.04
CA PRO A 115 2.60 -11.38 -17.92
C PRO A 115 2.62 -12.84 -17.48
N SER A 116 3.18 -13.75 -18.28
CA SER A 116 3.38 -15.15 -17.92
C SER A 116 4.58 -15.38 -17.00
N VAL A 117 5.49 -14.41 -16.89
CA VAL A 117 6.62 -14.48 -15.97
C VAL A 117 6.18 -13.96 -14.61
N VAL A 118 6.39 -14.77 -13.59
CA VAL A 118 5.92 -14.50 -12.23
C VAL A 118 7.09 -14.36 -11.27
N GLY A 119 8.08 -15.24 -11.40
CA GLY A 119 9.35 -15.19 -10.71
C GLY A 119 10.51 -15.09 -11.70
N LEU A 120 11.65 -14.64 -11.20
CA LEU A 120 12.91 -14.72 -11.92
C LEU A 120 14.08 -14.80 -10.94
N ALA A 121 14.91 -15.81 -11.12
CA ALA A 121 16.21 -15.93 -10.52
C ALA A 121 17.24 -16.43 -11.53
N ARG A 122 18.51 -16.15 -11.24
CA ARG A 122 19.62 -16.71 -12.03
C ARG A 122 20.35 -17.77 -11.23
N VAL A 123 20.76 -18.83 -11.93
CA VAL A 123 21.42 -19.96 -11.29
C VAL A 123 22.72 -19.55 -10.59
N GLY A 124 22.80 -19.88 -9.30
CA GLY A 124 23.95 -19.56 -8.44
C GLY A 124 24.13 -18.07 -8.14
N SER A 125 23.21 -17.21 -8.56
CA SER A 125 23.25 -15.77 -8.24
C SER A 125 22.59 -15.48 -6.89
N ALA A 126 22.88 -14.29 -6.35
CA ALA A 126 22.10 -13.75 -5.24
C ALA A 126 20.89 -12.99 -5.82
N GLY A 127 19.71 -13.25 -5.27
CA GLY A 127 18.50 -12.51 -5.55
C GLY A 127 17.43 -13.31 -6.28
N VAL A 128 16.21 -13.13 -5.81
CA VAL A 128 14.96 -13.56 -6.43
C VAL A 128 14.13 -12.32 -6.69
N THR A 129 13.52 -12.20 -7.86
CA THR A 129 12.44 -11.24 -8.10
C THR A 129 11.13 -12.01 -8.24
N VAL A 130 10.04 -11.48 -7.67
CA VAL A 130 8.68 -11.97 -7.87
C VAL A 130 7.77 -10.79 -8.12
N ARG A 131 6.73 -10.98 -8.93
CA ARG A 131 5.73 -9.96 -9.13
C ARG A 131 4.94 -9.66 -7.86
N ALA A 132 4.81 -8.39 -7.54
CA ALA A 132 4.06 -7.90 -6.38
C ALA A 132 2.56 -8.22 -6.50
N ASP A 133 1.99 -8.17 -7.71
CA ASP A 133 0.57 -8.47 -7.92
C ASP A 133 0.25 -9.97 -7.77
N PHE A 134 1.20 -10.86 -8.08
CA PHE A 134 1.08 -12.28 -7.81
C PHE A 134 0.94 -12.60 -6.31
N GLN A 135 1.52 -11.76 -5.45
CA GLN A 135 1.34 -11.83 -4.01
C GLN A 135 0.08 -11.06 -3.53
N ALA A 136 -0.30 -9.99 -4.22
CA ALA A 136 -1.50 -9.23 -3.89
C ALA A 136 -2.79 -10.03 -4.16
N ASP A 137 -2.77 -10.94 -5.14
CA ASP A 137 -3.85 -11.90 -5.40
C ASP A 137 -4.01 -12.96 -4.28
N LEU A 138 -3.15 -12.94 -3.26
CA LEU A 138 -3.31 -13.71 -2.02
C LEU A 138 -4.26 -13.05 -1.01
N LEU A 139 -4.62 -11.78 -1.23
CA LEU A 139 -5.59 -11.10 -0.38
C LEU A 139 -7.00 -11.35 -0.94
N PRO A 140 -7.97 -11.79 -0.11
CA PRO A 140 -9.36 -11.77 -0.53
C PRO A 140 -9.73 -10.33 -0.87
N ARG A 141 -9.83 -10.02 -2.16
CA ARG A 141 -10.37 -8.74 -2.60
C ARG A 141 -11.84 -8.71 -2.14
N PRO A 142 -12.30 -7.64 -1.47
CA PRO A 142 -13.70 -7.54 -1.13
C PRO A 142 -14.54 -7.71 -2.40
N ALA A 143 -15.59 -8.53 -2.32
CA ALA A 143 -16.50 -8.74 -3.43
C ALA A 143 -16.98 -7.37 -3.95
N GLY A 144 -16.66 -7.05 -5.21
CA GLY A 144 -17.08 -5.80 -5.87
C GLY A 144 -15.98 -4.77 -6.16
N GLN A 145 -14.70 -5.02 -5.86
CA GLN A 145 -13.62 -4.04 -6.08
C GLN A 145 -12.67 -4.43 -7.23
N TRP A 146 -13.21 -4.53 -8.45
CA TRP A 146 -12.38 -4.42 -9.66
C TRP A 146 -12.39 -2.95 -10.10
N PRO A 147 -11.24 -2.32 -10.40
CA PRO A 147 -11.26 -1.07 -11.13
C PRO A 147 -11.83 -1.37 -12.52
N CYS A 148 -13.09 -1.00 -12.74
CA CYS A 148 -13.60 -0.89 -14.10
C CYS A 148 -12.65 0.05 -14.88
N PRO A 149 -12.33 -0.26 -16.14
CA PRO A 149 -11.68 0.73 -17.01
C PRO A 149 -12.54 2.01 -17.07
N PRO A 150 -11.93 3.17 -17.39
CA PRO A 150 -12.61 4.45 -17.39
C PRO A 150 -13.91 4.43 -18.23
N PRO A 151 -14.90 5.27 -17.86
CA PRO A 151 -16.32 5.20 -18.27
C PRO A 151 -16.60 5.32 -19.78
N ASP A 152 -15.58 5.48 -20.60
CA ASP A 152 -15.61 5.61 -22.04
C ASP A 152 -15.80 4.25 -22.74
N ALA A 153 -15.49 3.14 -22.06
CA ALA A 153 -15.71 1.78 -22.57
C ALA A 153 -17.14 1.31 -22.25
N HIS A 154 -18.08 1.62 -23.14
CA HIS A 154 -19.47 1.19 -23.04
C HIS A 154 -19.59 -0.33 -23.32
N ILE A 155 -19.30 -1.17 -22.32
CA ILE A 155 -19.62 -2.61 -22.34
C ILE A 155 -20.78 -2.85 -21.35
N PRO A 156 -22.02 -3.04 -21.84
CA PRO A 156 -23.14 -3.47 -21.01
C PRO A 156 -22.93 -4.94 -20.61
N GLY A 157 -22.65 -5.23 -19.33
CA GLY A 157 -22.71 -6.60 -18.80
C GLY A 157 -21.70 -7.05 -17.74
N CYS A 158 -20.72 -6.25 -17.31
CA CYS A 158 -19.70 -6.74 -16.36
C CYS A 158 -20.04 -6.42 -14.90
N HIS A 159 -21.03 -7.12 -14.36
CA HIS A 159 -21.14 -7.36 -12.91
C HIS A 159 -21.55 -8.81 -12.68
N VAL A 160 -20.62 -9.72 -12.98
CA VAL A 160 -20.60 -10.99 -12.24
C VAL A 160 -19.87 -10.69 -10.95
N PRO A 161 -20.52 -10.73 -9.77
CA PRO A 161 -19.78 -10.77 -8.52
C PRO A 161 -18.83 -11.96 -8.63
N SER A 162 -17.52 -11.69 -8.65
CA SER A 162 -16.55 -12.76 -8.46
C SER A 162 -16.96 -13.47 -7.18
N PRO A 163 -17.18 -14.80 -7.21
CA PRO A 163 -17.53 -15.52 -6.00
C PRO A 163 -16.49 -15.20 -4.93
N ALA A 164 -16.94 -15.01 -3.68
CA ALA A 164 -16.03 -14.76 -2.59
C ALA A 164 -15.00 -15.90 -2.55
N VAL A 165 -13.72 -15.54 -2.68
CA VAL A 165 -12.60 -16.48 -2.59
C VAL A 165 -12.64 -17.10 -1.20
N GLY A 166 -12.88 -18.41 -1.12
CA GLY A 166 -12.97 -19.12 0.16
C GLY A 166 -11.61 -19.23 0.86
N PRO A 167 -11.56 -19.49 2.18
CA PRO A 167 -10.29 -19.68 2.90
C PRO A 167 -9.36 -20.73 2.28
N ALA A 168 -9.92 -21.81 1.73
CA ALA A 168 -9.14 -22.86 1.05
C ALA A 168 -8.49 -22.37 -0.25
N GLU A 169 -9.17 -21.50 -0.99
CA GLU A 169 -8.65 -20.93 -2.23
C GLU A 169 -7.54 -19.91 -1.94
N ILE A 170 -7.71 -19.07 -0.91
CA ILE A 170 -6.65 -18.19 -0.39
C ILE A 170 -5.40 -19.00 -0.01
N GLU A 171 -5.60 -20.11 0.72
CA GLU A 171 -4.50 -20.99 1.12
C GLU A 171 -3.82 -21.63 -0.09
N ALA A 172 -4.58 -22.10 -1.09
CA ALA A 172 -4.04 -22.63 -2.33
C ALA A 172 -3.24 -21.57 -3.12
N HIS A 173 -3.71 -20.33 -3.16
CA HIS A 173 -2.97 -19.22 -3.76
C HIS A 173 -1.65 -18.96 -3.02
N ARG A 174 -1.65 -18.98 -1.68
CA ARG A 174 -0.43 -18.79 -0.88
C ARG A 174 0.60 -19.89 -1.13
N TRP A 175 0.14 -21.14 -1.25
CA TRP A 175 1.00 -22.25 -1.64
C TRP A 175 1.61 -22.07 -3.03
N ARG A 176 0.84 -21.60 -4.02
CA ARG A 176 1.37 -21.28 -5.36
C ARG A 176 2.41 -20.17 -5.32
N ALA A 177 2.18 -19.13 -4.52
CA ALA A 177 3.16 -18.07 -4.31
C ALA A 177 4.46 -18.60 -3.70
N ALA A 178 4.34 -19.46 -2.68
CA ALA A 178 5.48 -20.07 -2.03
C ALA A 178 6.26 -20.98 -2.98
N ALA A 179 5.56 -21.73 -3.81
CA ALA A 179 6.15 -22.60 -4.80
C ALA A 179 6.97 -21.85 -5.85
N VAL A 180 6.45 -20.73 -6.38
CA VAL A 180 7.21 -19.89 -7.29
C VAL A 180 8.46 -19.34 -6.60
N VAL A 181 8.33 -18.81 -5.38
CA VAL A 181 9.51 -18.34 -4.62
C VAL A 181 10.51 -19.47 -4.38
N ALA A 182 10.05 -20.68 -4.03
CA ALA A 182 10.89 -21.85 -3.80
C ALA A 182 11.58 -22.33 -5.10
N HIS A 183 10.90 -22.28 -6.23
CA HIS A 183 11.44 -22.60 -7.55
C HIS A 183 12.58 -21.63 -7.92
N GLU A 184 12.33 -20.32 -7.81
CA GLU A 184 13.35 -19.31 -8.08
C GLU A 184 14.52 -19.40 -7.07
N LEU A 185 14.22 -19.70 -5.81
CA LEU A 185 15.24 -19.99 -4.81
C LEU A 185 16.07 -21.22 -5.21
N GLY A 186 15.45 -22.26 -5.75
CA GLY A 186 16.13 -23.42 -6.34
C GLY A 186 17.18 -23.02 -7.37
N HIS A 187 16.88 -22.04 -8.24
CA HIS A 187 17.89 -21.49 -9.15
C HIS A 187 19.05 -20.84 -8.39
N ASN A 188 18.81 -19.95 -7.42
CA ASN A 188 19.90 -19.37 -6.62
C ASN A 188 20.76 -20.45 -5.94
N LEU A 189 20.15 -21.59 -5.58
CA LEU A 189 20.82 -22.74 -4.96
C LEU A 189 21.55 -23.66 -5.94
N GLY A 190 21.57 -23.34 -7.24
CA GLY A 190 22.34 -24.06 -8.26
C GLY A 190 21.51 -24.99 -9.14
N LEU A 191 20.19 -25.05 -8.97
CA LEU A 191 19.34 -25.94 -9.75
C LEU A 191 19.01 -25.35 -11.12
N MET A 192 18.93 -26.22 -12.13
CA MET A 192 18.41 -25.92 -13.46
C MET A 192 17.00 -26.45 -13.59
N HIS A 193 16.25 -25.96 -14.59
CA HIS A 193 14.98 -26.57 -14.95
C HIS A 193 15.13 -28.05 -15.29
N THR A 194 14.09 -28.82 -14.97
CA THR A 194 13.91 -30.19 -15.41
C THR A 194 12.62 -30.31 -16.23
N LEU A 195 12.46 -31.43 -16.92
CA LEU A 195 11.24 -31.80 -17.65
C LEU A 195 10.44 -32.88 -16.90
N VAL A 196 10.76 -33.10 -15.64
CA VAL A 196 10.07 -34.06 -14.78
C VAL A 196 8.86 -33.35 -14.21
N GLU A 197 7.67 -33.79 -14.64
CA GLU A 197 6.40 -33.36 -14.06
C GLU A 197 6.43 -33.52 -12.55
N ASN A 198 5.78 -32.60 -11.83
CA ASN A 198 5.75 -32.62 -10.37
C ASN A 198 7.17 -32.56 -9.76
N ASN A 199 8.07 -31.82 -10.39
CA ASN A 199 9.32 -31.44 -9.76
C ASN A 199 9.26 -29.96 -9.41
N LEU A 200 9.85 -29.54 -8.29
CA LEU A 200 9.94 -28.12 -7.96
C LEU A 200 10.61 -27.31 -9.07
N MET A 201 11.55 -27.90 -9.81
CA MET A 201 12.27 -27.25 -10.91
C MET A 201 11.64 -27.50 -12.28
N ASP A 202 10.40 -27.98 -12.37
CA ASP A 202 9.66 -27.94 -13.63
C ASP A 202 9.41 -26.48 -14.01
N ALA A 203 9.61 -26.13 -15.29
CA ALA A 203 9.35 -24.78 -15.80
C ALA A 203 7.86 -24.38 -15.71
N THR A 204 6.96 -25.34 -15.51
CA THR A 204 5.52 -25.15 -15.36
C THR A 204 5.02 -25.72 -14.04
N LEU A 205 4.86 -24.86 -13.03
CA LEU A 205 4.33 -25.26 -11.72
C LEU A 205 2.80 -25.38 -11.77
N GLN A 206 2.28 -26.61 -11.85
CA GLN A 206 0.84 -26.86 -11.97
C GLN A 206 0.18 -27.32 -10.65
N ASP A 207 0.86 -28.17 -9.87
CA ASP A 207 0.28 -28.78 -8.67
C ASP A 207 1.12 -28.51 -7.40
N PRO A 208 0.59 -27.75 -6.43
CA PRO A 208 1.27 -27.47 -5.18
C PRO A 208 1.52 -28.68 -4.27
N ALA A 209 0.79 -29.77 -4.44
CA ALA A 209 0.97 -30.97 -3.64
C ALA A 209 2.19 -31.80 -4.08
N ALA A 210 2.81 -31.46 -5.21
CA ALA A 210 3.66 -32.40 -5.92
C ALA A 210 5.10 -31.91 -6.16
N TYR A 211 5.56 -30.79 -5.59
CA TYR A 211 6.89 -30.21 -5.87
C TYR A 211 8.09 -30.97 -5.25
N ALA A 212 8.23 -32.26 -5.57
CA ALA A 212 9.31 -33.09 -5.07
C ALA A 212 10.68 -32.67 -5.65
N LEU A 213 11.72 -32.63 -4.81
CA LEU A 213 13.11 -32.56 -5.28
C LEU A 213 13.75 -33.94 -5.24
N THR A 214 14.52 -34.23 -6.29
CA THR A 214 15.36 -35.45 -6.36
C THR A 214 16.54 -35.38 -5.41
N SER A 215 17.12 -36.53 -5.08
CA SER A 215 18.33 -36.60 -4.24
C SER A 215 19.52 -35.81 -4.80
N LEU A 216 19.67 -35.78 -6.13
CA LEU A 216 20.72 -34.98 -6.79
C LEU A 216 20.49 -33.47 -6.61
N GLN A 217 19.24 -33.01 -6.73
CA GLN A 217 18.89 -31.61 -6.50
C GLN A 217 19.09 -31.23 -5.03
N VAL A 218 18.67 -32.08 -4.09
CA VAL A 218 18.92 -31.88 -2.66
C VAL A 218 20.42 -31.78 -2.37
N SER A 219 21.24 -32.69 -2.91
CA SER A 219 22.70 -32.62 -2.74
C SER A 219 23.29 -31.32 -3.31
N THR A 220 22.75 -30.82 -4.43
CA THR A 220 23.17 -29.56 -5.03
C THR A 220 22.82 -28.39 -4.11
N ILE A 221 21.58 -28.33 -3.61
CA ILE A 221 21.12 -27.34 -2.64
C ILE A 221 22.01 -27.34 -1.39
N LEU A 222 22.27 -28.51 -0.81
CA LEU A 222 23.07 -28.63 0.42
C LEU A 222 24.54 -28.22 0.25
N SER A 223 25.05 -28.20 -0.99
CA SER A 223 26.38 -27.68 -1.31
C SER A 223 26.42 -26.17 -1.61
N SER A 224 25.24 -25.53 -1.67
CA SER A 224 25.14 -24.11 -1.99
C SER A 224 25.72 -23.24 -0.89
N ARG A 225 26.44 -22.18 -1.29
CA ARG A 225 27.00 -21.16 -0.38
C ARG A 225 25.94 -20.38 0.41
N PHE A 226 24.67 -20.47 0.01
CA PHE A 226 23.55 -19.79 0.68
C PHE A 226 22.94 -20.63 1.81
N VAL A 227 23.21 -21.94 1.85
CA VAL A 227 22.82 -22.79 2.97
C VAL A 227 23.82 -22.58 4.09
N GLN A 228 23.31 -22.06 5.20
CA GLN A 228 24.06 -21.76 6.41
C GLN A 228 23.79 -22.84 7.45
N THR A 229 24.58 -22.86 8.51
CA THR A 229 24.37 -23.74 9.67
C THR A 229 24.49 -22.90 10.93
N ASP A 230 23.49 -22.96 11.78
CA ASP A 230 23.51 -22.19 13.03
C ASP A 230 24.29 -22.90 14.15
N ALA A 231 24.30 -22.29 15.33
CA ALA A 231 25.03 -22.79 16.49
C ALA A 231 24.56 -24.19 16.97
N TRP A 232 23.35 -24.62 16.59
CA TRP A 232 22.79 -25.93 16.95
C TRP A 232 22.93 -26.97 15.83
N GLY A 233 23.58 -26.62 14.72
CA GLY A 233 23.72 -27.51 13.57
C GLY A 233 22.51 -27.52 12.65
N GLN A 234 21.48 -26.69 12.88
CA GLN A 234 20.33 -26.59 12.00
C GLN A 234 20.74 -25.83 10.73
N ARG A 235 20.44 -26.42 9.57
CA ARG A 235 20.66 -25.78 8.28
C ARG A 235 19.56 -24.78 8.00
N PHE A 236 19.93 -23.63 7.46
CA PHE A 236 18.94 -22.61 7.13
C PHE A 236 19.35 -21.78 5.92
N ILE A 237 18.35 -21.13 5.30
CA ILE A 237 18.55 -20.09 4.29
C ILE A 237 17.94 -18.80 4.84
N SER A 238 18.72 -17.72 4.79
CA SER A 238 18.29 -16.39 5.21
C SER A 238 17.80 -15.61 4.01
N ILE A 239 16.60 -15.04 4.10
CA ILE A 239 15.97 -14.25 3.03
C ILE A 239 15.62 -12.86 3.55
N THR A 240 15.90 -11.81 2.77
CA THR A 240 15.47 -10.44 3.11
C THR A 240 14.50 -9.92 2.06
N PRO A 241 13.22 -9.67 2.39
CA PRO A 241 12.25 -9.16 1.42
C PRO A 241 12.41 -7.65 1.17
N PHE A 242 12.22 -7.21 -0.06
CA PHE A 242 12.27 -5.80 -0.46
C PHE A 242 11.10 -5.45 -1.37
N ALA A 243 10.38 -4.38 -1.01
CA ALA A 243 9.45 -3.72 -1.93
C ALA A 243 10.25 -2.88 -2.93
N VAL A 244 10.08 -3.09 -4.24
CA VAL A 244 10.63 -2.17 -5.24
C VAL A 244 9.53 -1.20 -5.66
N LEU A 245 9.57 -0.01 -5.09
CA LEU A 245 8.60 1.04 -5.36
C LEU A 245 9.17 2.04 -6.36
N GLY A 246 8.28 2.73 -7.06
CA GLY A 246 8.68 3.93 -7.80
C GLY A 246 9.39 4.91 -6.86
N ALA A 247 10.26 5.74 -7.47
CA ALA A 247 10.70 6.94 -6.79
C ALA A 247 9.45 7.62 -6.21
N PRO A 248 9.47 8.03 -4.92
CA PRO A 248 8.33 8.71 -4.35
C PRO A 248 8.01 9.85 -5.31
N VAL A 249 6.84 9.79 -5.95
CA VAL A 249 6.39 10.88 -6.80
C VAL A 249 6.36 12.05 -5.84
N PRO A 250 7.19 13.11 -6.05
CA PRO A 250 7.13 14.27 -5.18
C PRO A 250 5.68 14.70 -5.20
N GLU A 251 4.97 14.56 -4.08
CA GLU A 251 3.54 14.83 -4.07
C GLU A 251 3.40 16.26 -4.59
N PRO A 252 2.80 16.47 -5.78
CA PRO A 252 2.83 17.76 -6.42
C PRO A 252 2.00 18.67 -5.54
N ASP A 253 2.68 19.49 -4.74
CA ASP A 253 2.08 20.58 -3.99
C ASP A 253 0.78 20.17 -3.26
N GLY A 254 0.68 18.92 -2.78
CA GLY A 254 -0.50 18.44 -2.06
C GLY A 254 -0.76 19.33 -0.84
N TRP A 255 0.33 19.81 -0.23
CA TRP A 255 0.31 20.83 0.81
C TRP A 255 -0.11 22.22 0.32
N LEU A 256 0.16 22.62 -0.92
CA LEU A 256 -0.42 23.86 -1.46
C LEU A 256 -1.90 23.70 -1.79
N LEU A 257 -2.35 22.52 -2.24
CA LEU A 257 -3.78 22.25 -2.47
C LEU A 257 -4.55 22.21 -1.15
N VAL A 258 -4.02 21.52 -0.13
CA VAL A 258 -4.56 21.56 1.23
C VAL A 258 -4.49 22.97 1.80
N GLY A 259 -3.35 23.65 1.66
CA GLY A 259 -3.15 25.02 2.14
C GLY A 259 -4.09 26.02 1.48
N SER A 260 -4.30 25.92 0.17
CA SER A 260 -5.24 26.78 -0.57
C SER A 260 -6.69 26.47 -0.22
N ALA A 261 -7.07 25.19 -0.06
CA ALA A 261 -8.39 24.81 0.42
C ALA A 261 -8.66 25.39 1.82
N LEU A 262 -7.71 25.26 2.75
CA LEU A 262 -7.80 25.84 4.08
C LEU A 262 -7.88 27.37 4.05
N ALA A 263 -7.12 28.03 3.17
CA ALA A 263 -7.16 29.48 3.00
C ALA A 263 -8.54 29.96 2.49
N VAL A 264 -9.14 29.26 1.52
CA VAL A 264 -10.49 29.57 1.00
C VAL A 264 -11.55 29.39 2.07
N VAL A 265 -11.49 28.30 2.85
CA VAL A 265 -12.40 28.05 3.97
C VAL A 265 -12.24 29.14 5.03
N GLY A 266 -11.01 29.46 5.43
CA GLY A 266 -10.71 30.53 6.39
C GLY A 266 -11.25 31.89 5.93
N TRP A 267 -11.08 32.24 4.65
CA TRP A 267 -11.62 33.47 4.08
C TRP A 267 -13.15 33.52 4.11
N ARG A 268 -13.82 32.41 3.79
CA ARG A 268 -15.28 32.31 3.81
C ARG A 268 -15.85 32.43 5.22
N VAL A 269 -15.20 31.81 6.21
CA VAL A 269 -15.56 31.94 7.64
C VAL A 269 -15.41 33.39 8.10
N ARG A 270 -14.29 34.05 7.78
CA ARG A 270 -14.04 35.46 8.14
C ARG A 270 -15.11 36.40 7.57
N ARG A 271 -15.53 36.21 6.32
CA ARG A 271 -16.58 37.04 5.69
C ARG A 271 -17.94 36.90 6.38
N ARG A 272 -18.29 35.69 6.83
CA ARG A 272 -19.56 35.45 7.55
C ARG A 272 -19.59 36.14 8.91
N SER A 273 -18.48 36.13 9.64
CA SER A 273 -18.39 36.82 10.94
C SER A 273 -18.50 38.35 10.84
N GLN A 274 -18.18 38.94 9.69
CA GLN A 274 -18.24 40.39 9.48
C GLN A 274 -19.62 40.90 9.01
N ALA A 275 -20.51 40.03 8.53
CA ALA A 275 -21.85 40.39 8.07
C ALA A 275 -22.72 41.05 9.17
N PRO A 276 -22.82 40.52 10.40
CA PRO A 276 -23.66 41.12 11.44
C PRO A 276 -23.15 42.49 11.93
N ALA A 277 -21.83 42.72 11.95
CA ALA A 277 -21.26 44.02 12.32
C ALA A 277 -21.66 45.12 11.32
N ARG A 278 -21.59 44.84 10.02
CA ARG A 278 -22.02 45.78 8.97
C ARG A 278 -23.53 46.03 8.98
N GLN A 279 -24.32 45.05 9.37
CA GLN A 279 -25.77 45.21 9.49
C GLN A 279 -26.15 46.07 10.71
N ALA A 280 -25.47 45.90 11.84
CA ALA A 280 -25.63 46.76 13.02
C ALA A 280 -25.28 48.22 12.72
N GLU A 281 -24.20 48.46 11.98
CA GLU A 281 -23.78 49.82 11.58
C GLU A 281 -24.78 50.49 10.62
N ARG A 282 -25.33 49.73 9.65
CA ARG A 282 -26.40 50.22 8.76
C ARG A 282 -27.71 50.52 9.50
N CYS A 283 -28.07 49.73 10.51
CA CYS A 283 -29.23 50.00 11.35
C CYS A 283 -29.02 51.26 12.22
N ARG A 284 -27.79 51.54 12.66
CA ARG A 284 -27.45 52.75 13.42
C ARG A 284 -27.51 54.00 12.55
N ALA A 285 -27.03 53.93 11.31
CA ALA A 285 -27.05 55.05 10.36
C ALA A 285 -28.46 55.40 9.83
N ARG A 286 -29.43 54.48 9.94
CA ARG A 286 -30.83 54.70 9.53
C ARG A 286 -31.74 55.15 10.66
N ARG A 287 -31.24 55.42 11.87
CA ARG A 287 -32.07 56.06 12.89
C ARG A 287 -32.36 57.50 12.46
N PRO A 288 -33.62 57.86 12.17
CA PRO A 288 -33.97 59.25 11.87
C PRO A 288 -33.67 60.12 13.10
N SER A 289 -33.07 61.28 12.87
CA SER A 289 -32.61 62.23 13.89
C SER A 289 -33.73 62.87 14.72
N SER A 290 -34.98 62.41 14.60
CA SER A 290 -36.17 63.00 15.22
C SER A 290 -36.41 62.60 16.67
N GLU A 291 -35.58 61.72 17.26
CA GLU A 291 -35.71 61.29 18.68
C GLU A 291 -34.67 61.88 19.65
N LEU A 292 -33.77 62.76 19.20
CA LEU A 292 -32.77 63.39 20.10
C LEU A 292 -33.28 64.66 20.82
N GLY A 293 -34.58 64.95 20.74
CA GLY A 293 -35.18 66.16 21.30
C GLY A 293 -36.40 65.93 22.20
N SER A 294 -36.32 65.08 23.22
CA SER A 294 -37.33 65.10 24.31
C SER A 294 -36.88 64.36 25.59
N SER A 295 -35.76 64.75 26.20
CA SER A 295 -35.50 64.38 27.61
C SER A 295 -34.68 65.42 28.38
N ALA A 296 -34.79 66.70 28.04
CA ALA A 296 -34.16 67.79 28.79
C ALA A 296 -35.13 68.51 29.76
N THR A 297 -36.41 68.12 29.83
CA THR A 297 -37.42 68.85 30.64
C THR A 297 -38.27 67.92 31.51
N ALA A 298 -37.63 67.10 32.36
CA ALA A 298 -38.33 66.36 33.42
C ALA A 298 -37.49 66.21 34.70
N ALA A 299 -36.66 67.20 35.04
CA ALA A 299 -35.93 67.27 36.31
C ALA A 299 -35.99 68.66 36.97
N ALA A 300 -37.00 69.47 36.68
CA ALA A 300 -37.13 70.84 37.20
C ALA A 300 -38.51 71.22 37.75
N ALA A 301 -39.37 70.25 38.12
CA ALA A 301 -40.69 70.54 38.69
C ALA A 301 -41.10 69.55 39.79
N SER A 302 -40.36 69.53 40.91
CA SER A 302 -40.89 69.10 42.22
C SER A 302 -40.03 69.67 43.36
N ARG A 303 -39.86 71.00 43.36
CA ARG A 303 -39.39 71.80 44.50
C ARG A 303 -40.03 73.19 44.44
N ALA A 304 -41.30 73.29 44.83
CA ALA A 304 -41.92 74.53 45.34
C ALA A 304 -43.42 74.28 45.59
N ALA A 305 -43.73 73.52 46.63
CA ALA A 305 -45.02 73.63 47.32
C ALA A 305 -44.69 73.75 48.81
N MET A 306 -44.26 74.96 49.20
CA MET A 306 -43.97 75.35 50.58
C MET A 306 -44.21 76.87 50.70
N GLY A 307 -45.26 77.26 51.43
CA GLY A 307 -45.61 78.65 51.80
C GLY A 307 -46.53 79.34 50.78
N ARG A 308 -47.74 79.82 51.09
CA ARG A 308 -48.37 80.29 52.34
C ARG A 308 -49.88 80.13 52.22
#